data_AF-A0A7R9ZV16-F1
#
_entry.id   AF-A0A7R9ZV16-F1
#
_cell.length_a   1.000
_cell.length_b   1.000
_cell.length_c   1.000
_cell.angle_alpha   90.00
_cell.angle_beta   90.00
_cell.angle_gamma   90.00
#
_symmetry.space_group_name_H-M   'P 1'
#
loop_
_entity.id
_entity.type
_entity.pdbx_description
1 polymer ?
#
loop_
_entity_poly.entity_id
_entity_poly.type
_entity_poly.pdbx_seq_one_letter_code
_entity_poly.pdbx_strand_id
1 'polypeptide(L)'
;AFSDAALLRFAGNATVDDTKTLGMSTLEGGAETYCVAPIVDTHSTGRVEFWAVGLGCCGKLANFECDQAGESEVHSGYVVLDSRDADVWFDRIGKHFAPSIYRRDLFMKAVTLAESVHGVASSPRPVMVRWSSRGRDRLQAEAWLSLSLAMAGG
;
A
#
# COMPACT_ATOMS: atom_id res chain seq x y z
N ALA A 1 3.55 5.31 15.57
CA ALA A 1 2.34 4.84 16.27
C ALA A 1 1.19 4.48 15.28
N PHE A 2 1.49 4.09 14.04
CA PHE A 2 0.48 3.79 13.01
C PHE A 2 0.53 2.34 12.47
N SER A 3 1.41 1.50 13.03
CA SER A 3 1.58 0.09 12.61
C SER A 3 0.39 -0.80 13.01
N ASP A 4 -0.34 -0.42 14.07
CA ASP A 4 -1.48 -1.17 14.62
C ASP A 4 -2.83 -0.75 14.00
N ALA A 5 -2.83 0.24 13.09
CA ALA A 5 -4.03 0.69 12.42
C ALA A 5 -4.24 -0.13 11.14
N ALA A 6 -5.21 -1.05 11.15
CA ALA A 6 -5.58 -1.80 9.94
C ALA A 6 -6.17 -0.90 8.82
N LEU A 7 -6.65 0.29 9.17
CA LEU A 7 -7.23 1.26 8.23
C LEU A 7 -6.85 2.69 8.62
N LEU A 8 -6.32 3.44 7.66
CA LEU A 8 -6.04 4.86 7.74
C LEU A 8 -7.07 5.65 6.94
N ARG A 9 -7.42 6.84 7.45
CA ARG A 9 -8.13 7.87 6.71
C ARG A 9 -7.28 9.13 6.79
N PHE A 10 -6.87 9.63 5.64
CA PHE A 10 -6.07 10.84 5.54
C PHE A 10 -6.96 12.08 5.66
N ALA A 11 -6.40 13.19 6.14
CA ALA A 11 -7.04 14.49 6.09
C ALA A 11 -7.18 14.95 4.64
N GLY A 12 -8.18 15.79 4.33
CA GLY A 12 -8.64 16.06 2.95
C GLY A 12 -7.65 16.80 2.04
N ASN A 13 -6.43 17.09 2.49
CA ASN A 13 -5.36 17.64 1.66
C ASN A 13 -4.24 16.64 1.38
N ALA A 14 -4.31 15.40 1.90
CA ALA A 14 -3.31 14.38 1.61
C ALA A 14 -3.68 13.65 0.33
N THR A 15 -2.79 13.65 -0.65
CA THR A 15 -3.01 13.04 -1.96
C THR A 15 -1.86 12.13 -2.32
N VAL A 16 -2.12 11.17 -3.20
CA VAL A 16 -1.04 10.42 -3.84
C VAL A 16 -0.34 11.34 -4.84
N ASP A 17 0.97 11.52 -4.70
CA ASP A 17 1.79 12.25 -5.67
C ASP A 17 2.16 11.31 -6.82
N ASP A 18 1.28 11.27 -7.82
CA ASP A 18 1.39 10.41 -9.00
C ASP A 18 2.64 10.73 -9.84
N THR A 19 3.09 11.98 -9.86
CA THR A 19 4.31 12.42 -10.56
C THR A 19 5.57 11.68 -10.11
N LYS A 20 5.55 11.13 -8.89
CA LYS A 20 6.64 10.34 -8.30
C LYS A 20 6.31 8.85 -8.19
N THR A 21 5.39 8.38 -9.02
CA THR A 21 5.08 6.95 -9.14
C THR A 21 6.28 6.19 -9.70
N LEU A 22 6.50 4.99 -9.19
CA LEU A 22 7.47 4.05 -9.73
C LEU A 22 6.90 2.63 -9.76
N GLY A 23 7.09 1.94 -10.88
CA GLY A 23 6.81 0.51 -11.04
C GLY A 23 8.11 -0.29 -11.05
N MET A 24 8.13 -1.40 -10.31
CA MET A 24 9.27 -2.32 -10.27
C MET A 24 8.80 -3.76 -10.49
N SER A 25 9.40 -4.43 -11.47
CA SER A 25 9.24 -5.87 -11.69
C SER A 25 10.52 -6.59 -11.27
N THR A 26 10.39 -7.74 -10.60
CA THR A 26 11.54 -8.53 -10.14
C THR A 26 11.21 -10.02 -10.20
N LEU A 27 12.22 -10.86 -10.43
CA LEU A 27 12.05 -12.31 -10.50
C LEU A 27 11.44 -12.88 -9.21
N GLU A 28 11.78 -12.33 -8.05
CA GLU A 28 11.22 -12.73 -6.75
C GLU A 28 9.72 -12.40 -6.58
N GLY A 29 9.21 -11.49 -7.41
CA GLY A 29 7.84 -11.00 -7.40
C GLY A 29 6.96 -11.64 -8.48
N GLY A 30 7.50 -12.57 -9.26
CA GLY A 30 6.79 -13.25 -10.34
C GLY A 30 6.48 -12.31 -11.51
N ALA A 31 5.27 -12.44 -12.07
CA ALA A 31 4.79 -11.62 -13.19
C ALA A 31 4.26 -10.24 -12.76
N GLU A 32 4.27 -9.94 -11.46
CA GLU A 32 3.66 -8.73 -10.93
C GLU A 32 4.58 -7.52 -11.03
N THR A 33 3.99 -6.36 -11.26
CA THR A 33 4.68 -5.07 -11.16
C THR A 33 4.28 -4.39 -9.86
N TYR A 34 5.27 -4.14 -9.00
CA TYR A 34 5.10 -3.49 -7.71
C TYR A 34 5.12 -1.98 -7.93
N CYS A 35 3.97 -1.36 -7.74
CA CYS A 35 3.78 0.07 -7.92
C CYS A 35 3.80 0.77 -6.57
N VAL A 36 4.55 1.87 -6.50
CA VAL A 36 4.64 2.72 -5.31
C VAL A 36 4.53 4.19 -5.70
N ALA A 37 3.87 4.98 -4.88
CA ALA A 37 3.80 6.44 -5.02
C ALA A 37 3.75 7.09 -3.63
N PRO A 38 4.44 8.22 -3.40
CA PRO A 38 4.43 8.89 -2.11
C PRO A 38 3.04 9.51 -1.84
N ILE A 39 2.58 9.43 -0.59
CA ILE A 39 1.40 10.16 -0.13
C ILE A 39 1.89 11.42 0.57
N VAL A 40 1.43 12.57 0.09
CA VAL A 40 1.87 13.89 0.54
C VAL A 40 0.67 14.78 0.84
N ASP A 41 0.80 15.64 1.84
CA ASP A 41 -0.07 16.79 2.08
C ASP A 41 0.69 18.13 1.96
N THR A 42 -0.01 19.25 2.14
CA THR A 42 0.57 20.60 2.09
C THR A 42 1.61 20.91 3.18
N HIS A 43 1.70 20.07 4.21
CA HIS A 43 2.65 20.17 5.31
C HIS A 43 3.81 19.17 5.20
N SER A 44 3.90 18.43 4.09
CA SER A 44 4.97 17.47 3.81
C SER A 44 6.31 18.17 3.62
N THR A 45 6.97 18.53 4.71
CA THR A 45 8.31 19.07 4.70
C THR A 45 9.30 18.00 5.15
N GLY A 46 10.05 17.43 4.21
CA GLY A 46 11.13 16.48 4.53
C GLY A 46 10.89 15.08 3.97
N ARG A 47 10.83 14.08 4.86
CA ARG A 47 10.81 12.65 4.50
C ARG A 47 9.39 12.14 4.27
N VAL A 48 9.22 11.28 3.27
CA VAL A 48 7.95 10.60 2.98
C VAL A 48 7.65 9.58 4.08
N GLU A 49 6.54 9.79 4.79
CA GLU A 49 6.11 8.89 5.86
C GLU A 49 5.17 7.79 5.37
N PHE A 50 4.38 8.08 4.34
CA PHE A 50 3.33 7.22 3.82
C PHE A 50 3.54 6.99 2.32
N TRP A 51 3.43 5.72 1.91
CA TRP A 51 3.53 5.32 0.50
C TRP A 51 2.28 4.57 0.09
N ALA A 52 1.64 5.02 -0.99
CA ALA A 52 0.60 4.26 -1.66
C ALA A 52 1.24 3.10 -2.42
N VAL A 53 0.70 1.88 -2.26
CA VAL A 53 1.24 0.67 -2.88
C VAL A 53 0.15 -0.17 -3.55
N GLY A 54 0.54 -0.87 -4.62
CA GLY A 54 -0.34 -1.83 -5.28
C GLY A 54 0.34 -2.54 -6.46
N LEU A 55 -0.41 -3.39 -7.17
CA LEU A 55 0.13 -4.25 -8.22
C LEU A 55 -0.42 -3.86 -9.59
N GLY A 56 0.44 -3.76 -10.60
CA GLY A 56 0.05 -3.65 -12.01
C GLY A 56 -0.73 -2.38 -12.39
N CYS A 57 -0.75 -1.36 -11.52
CA CYS A 57 -1.61 -0.17 -11.63
C CYS A 57 -0.82 1.15 -11.78
N CYS A 58 0.47 1.07 -12.06
CA CYS A 58 1.31 2.22 -12.36
C CYS A 58 1.37 2.39 -13.87
N GLY A 59 0.69 3.42 -14.38
CA GLY A 59 0.56 3.70 -15.81
C GLY A 59 1.89 4.11 -16.47
N LYS A 60 1.89 4.22 -17.82
CA LYS A 60 3.10 4.53 -18.61
C LYS A 60 3.68 5.94 -18.41
N LEU A 61 2.97 6.84 -17.71
CA LEU A 61 3.30 8.27 -17.61
C LEU A 61 3.16 8.79 -16.17
N ALA A 62 3.83 8.17 -15.19
CA ALA A 62 3.78 8.61 -13.79
C ALA A 62 2.32 8.80 -13.31
N ASN A 63 1.53 7.74 -13.46
CA ASN A 63 0.16 7.71 -12.96
C ASN A 63 0.01 6.54 -11.99
N PHE A 64 -0.55 6.79 -10.81
CA PHE A 64 -0.87 5.75 -9.84
C PHE A 64 -2.40 5.55 -9.82
N GLU A 65 -2.88 4.50 -10.49
CA GLU A 65 -4.31 4.27 -10.73
C GLU A 65 -4.92 3.22 -9.81
N CYS A 66 -4.16 2.72 -8.83
CA CYS A 66 -4.64 1.70 -7.90
C CYS A 66 -5.85 2.20 -7.09
N ASP A 67 -6.93 1.41 -7.07
CA ASP A 67 -8.08 1.57 -6.18
C ASP A 67 -8.61 3.02 -6.12
N GLN A 68 -8.67 3.70 -7.28
CA GLN A 68 -9.17 5.07 -7.48
C GLN A 68 -8.34 6.17 -6.78
N ALA A 69 -7.02 5.97 -6.65
CA ALA A 69 -6.12 6.94 -6.02
C ALA A 69 -6.08 8.34 -6.64
N GLY A 70 -6.45 8.49 -7.91
CA GLY A 70 -6.58 9.79 -8.57
C GLY A 70 -7.89 10.54 -8.30
N GLU A 71 -8.85 9.92 -7.60
CA GLU A 71 -10.13 10.57 -7.29
C GLU A 71 -10.02 11.40 -6.00
N SER A 72 -10.34 12.71 -6.09
CA SER A 72 -10.25 13.65 -4.97
C SER A 72 -11.16 13.32 -3.78
N GLU A 73 -12.07 12.35 -3.89
CA GLU A 73 -12.95 11.94 -2.80
C GLU A 73 -12.40 10.71 -2.05
N VAL A 74 -11.35 10.06 -2.56
CA VAL A 74 -10.80 8.82 -2.02
C VAL A 74 -9.54 9.10 -1.22
N HIS A 75 -9.67 9.02 0.11
CA HIS A 75 -8.61 9.36 1.07
C HIS A 75 -8.41 8.28 2.15
N SER A 76 -8.81 7.05 1.87
CA SER A 76 -8.67 5.93 2.80
C SER A 76 -7.77 4.84 2.23
N GLY A 77 -7.17 4.08 3.13
CA GLY A 77 -6.40 2.92 2.73
C GLY A 77 -6.00 2.05 3.91
N TYR A 78 -5.55 0.84 3.60
CA TYR A 78 -5.16 -0.16 4.59
C TYR A 78 -3.66 -0.18 4.74
N VAL A 79 -3.19 -0.29 5.98
CA VAL A 79 -1.77 -0.49 6.21
C VAL A 79 -1.38 -1.89 5.77
N VAL A 80 -0.38 -1.97 4.89
CA VAL A 80 0.28 -3.24 4.60
C VAL A 80 1.12 -3.60 5.83
N LEU A 81 0.68 -4.65 6.53
CA LEU A 81 1.25 -5.08 7.80
C LEU A 81 2.77 -5.25 7.69
N ASP A 82 3.48 -4.73 8.68
CA ASP A 82 4.91 -4.91 8.78
C ASP A 82 5.20 -6.32 9.30
N SER A 83 5.64 -7.22 8.41
CA SER A 83 6.00 -8.58 8.79
C SER A 83 7.22 -8.68 9.70
N ARG A 84 7.87 -7.56 10.04
CA ARG A 84 8.93 -7.52 11.06
C ARG A 84 8.40 -7.84 12.46
N ASP A 85 7.10 -7.67 12.68
CA ASP A 85 6.38 -8.16 13.87
C ASP A 85 5.72 -9.53 13.61
N ALA A 86 5.85 -10.08 12.39
CA ALA A 86 5.32 -11.40 12.07
C ALA A 86 6.30 -12.51 12.51
N ASP A 87 5.69 -13.60 12.93
CA ASP A 87 6.31 -14.83 13.40
C ASP A 87 7.49 -15.27 12.51
N VAL A 88 8.56 -15.82 13.11
CA VAL A 88 9.79 -16.31 12.45
C VAL A 88 9.48 -17.25 11.27
N TRP A 89 8.31 -17.89 11.28
CA TRP A 89 7.78 -18.70 10.19
C TRP A 89 7.52 -17.90 8.90
N PHE A 90 7.13 -16.63 8.96
CA PHE A 90 6.90 -15.81 7.77
C PHE A 90 8.19 -15.60 6.98
N ASP A 91 9.28 -15.25 7.66
CA ASP A 91 10.58 -15.00 7.01
C ASP A 91 11.21 -16.26 6.40
N ARG A 92 10.96 -17.41 7.03
CA ARG A 92 11.53 -18.70 6.58
C ARG A 92 10.75 -19.34 5.45
N ILE A 93 9.42 -19.40 5.58
CA ILE A 93 8.56 -20.12 4.63
C ILE A 93 7.44 -19.24 4.08
N GLY A 94 6.86 -18.35 4.89
CA GLY A 94 5.69 -17.56 4.51
C GLY A 94 5.92 -16.68 3.28
N LYS A 95 7.08 -16.03 3.16
CA LYS A 95 7.38 -15.12 2.03
C LYS A 95 7.29 -15.77 0.63
N HIS A 96 7.52 -17.10 0.53
CA HIS A 96 7.47 -17.82 -0.74
C HIS A 96 6.04 -18.19 -1.15
N PHE A 97 5.12 -18.23 -0.19
CA PHE A 97 3.70 -18.54 -0.40
C PHE A 97 2.80 -17.32 -0.22
N ALA A 98 3.36 -16.23 0.32
CA ALA A 98 2.66 -14.97 0.52
C ALA A 98 2.24 -14.42 -0.86
N PRO A 99 0.94 -14.12 -1.05
CA PRO A 99 0.49 -13.43 -2.24
C PRO A 99 1.28 -12.14 -2.46
N SER A 100 1.55 -11.78 -3.72
CA SER A 100 2.36 -10.61 -4.10
C SER A 100 1.93 -9.32 -3.41
N ILE A 101 0.63 -9.13 -3.19
CA ILE A 101 0.07 -7.93 -2.54
C ILE A 101 0.48 -7.78 -1.06
N TYR A 102 0.93 -8.87 -0.42
CA TYR A 102 1.42 -8.87 0.96
C TYR A 102 2.95 -8.88 1.06
N ARG A 103 3.67 -8.83 -0.08
CA ARG A 103 5.14 -8.82 -0.12
C ARG A 103 5.69 -7.42 0.17
N ARG A 104 5.57 -7.01 1.43
CA ARG A 104 6.08 -5.72 1.94
C ARG A 104 7.57 -5.53 1.62
N ASP A 105 8.35 -6.60 1.66
CA ASP A 105 9.76 -6.61 1.29
C ASP A 105 10.00 -6.13 -0.15
N LEU A 106 9.15 -6.55 -1.08
CA LEU A 106 9.24 -6.14 -2.48
C LEU A 106 8.75 -4.71 -2.69
N PHE A 107 7.71 -4.29 -1.98
CA PHE A 107 7.32 -2.87 -1.98
C PHE A 107 8.41 -1.96 -1.39
N MET A 108 9.14 -2.39 -0.35
CA MET A 108 10.27 -1.62 0.18
C MET A 108 11.38 -1.46 -0.86
N LYS A 109 11.69 -2.53 -1.62
CA LYS A 109 12.66 -2.45 -2.73
C LYS A 109 12.19 -1.45 -3.81
N ALA A 110 10.90 -1.45 -4.13
CA ALA A 110 10.32 -0.48 -5.07
C ALA A 110 10.40 0.96 -4.52
N VAL A 111 10.15 1.18 -3.23
CA VAL A 111 10.33 2.48 -2.55
C VAL A 111 11.79 2.95 -2.67
N THR A 112 12.77 2.11 -2.35
CA THR A 112 14.20 2.47 -2.47
C THR A 112 14.58 2.84 -3.91
N LEU A 113 13.99 2.17 -4.89
CA LEU A 113 14.18 2.53 -6.30
C LEU A 113 13.52 3.89 -6.63
N ALA A 114 12.32 4.15 -6.12
CA ALA A 114 11.62 5.43 -6.27
C ALA A 114 12.41 6.60 -5.64
N GLU A 115 12.98 6.40 -4.46
CA GLU A 115 13.88 7.37 -3.81
C GLU A 115 15.07 7.72 -4.70
N SER A 116 15.69 6.70 -5.30
CA SER A 116 16.85 6.85 -6.18
C SER A 116 16.52 7.59 -7.48
N VAL A 117 15.33 7.35 -8.04
CA VAL A 117 14.89 7.95 -9.31
C VAL A 117 14.36 9.37 -9.12
N HIS A 118 13.59 9.61 -8.06
CA HIS A 118 12.84 10.86 -7.87
C HIS A 118 13.48 11.80 -6.84
N GLY A 119 14.61 11.41 -6.23
CA GLY A 119 15.32 12.24 -5.25
C GLY A 119 14.53 12.48 -3.96
N VAL A 120 13.56 11.62 -3.65
CA VAL A 120 12.80 11.65 -2.39
C VAL A 120 13.48 10.76 -1.35
N ALA A 121 13.20 11.01 -0.07
CA ALA A 121 13.70 10.18 1.02
C ALA A 121 12.54 9.76 1.92
N SER A 122 12.46 8.48 2.27
CA SER A 122 11.46 7.97 3.21
C SER A 122 11.91 8.14 4.65
N SER A 123 10.93 8.15 5.56
CA SER A 123 11.21 7.96 6.98
C SER A 123 11.89 6.60 7.21
N PRO A 124 12.62 6.39 8.34
CA PRO A 124 13.25 5.10 8.62
C PRO A 124 12.28 3.91 8.69
N ARG A 125 10.99 4.17 8.89
CA ARG A 125 9.91 3.17 8.94
C ARG A 125 8.68 3.74 8.21
N PRO A 126 8.70 3.75 6.87
CA PRO A 126 7.57 4.26 6.13
C PRO A 126 6.38 3.30 6.26
N VAL A 127 5.19 3.88 6.35
CA VAL A 127 3.93 3.14 6.36
C VAL A 127 3.50 2.93 4.92
N MET A 128 3.32 1.68 4.53
CA MET A 128 2.77 1.35 3.22
C MET A 128 1.27 1.22 3.33
N VAL A 129 0.58 1.84 2.39
CA VAL A 129 -0.86 1.94 2.39
C VAL A 129 -1.39 1.46 1.07
N ARG A 130 -2.24 0.44 1.10
CA ARG A 130 -3.06 0.10 -0.06
C ARG A 130 -4.24 1.06 -0.10
N TRP A 131 -4.28 1.92 -1.10
CA TRP A 131 -5.37 2.88 -1.28
C TRP A 131 -6.72 2.16 -1.45
N SER A 132 -7.81 2.78 -1.03
CA SER A 132 -9.14 2.21 -1.20
C SER A 132 -10.23 3.26 -1.20
N SER A 133 -11.08 3.22 -2.23
CA SER A 133 -12.36 3.93 -2.29
C SER A 133 -13.43 3.39 -1.34
N ARG A 134 -13.19 2.23 -0.74
CA ARG A 134 -14.12 1.65 0.23
C ARG A 134 -13.82 2.22 1.62
N GLY A 135 -14.74 3.04 2.11
CA GLY A 135 -14.71 3.51 3.50
C GLY A 135 -14.89 2.37 4.50
N ARG A 136 -14.47 2.59 5.74
CA ARG A 136 -14.53 1.64 6.87
C ARG A 136 -15.88 0.93 6.98
N ASP A 137 -16.97 1.68 6.91
CA ASP A 137 -18.32 1.18 7.19
C ASP A 137 -18.77 0.17 6.14
N ARG A 138 -18.43 0.42 4.86
CA ARG A 138 -18.74 -0.49 3.76
C ARG A 138 -17.95 -1.79 3.87
N LEU A 139 -16.71 -1.71 4.33
CA LEU A 139 -15.84 -2.87 4.51
C LEU A 139 -16.25 -3.73 5.70
N GLN A 140 -16.64 -3.10 6.80
CA GLN A 140 -17.21 -3.81 7.94
C GLN A 140 -18.51 -4.50 7.53
N ALA A 141 -19.39 -3.82 6.78
CA ALA A 141 -20.62 -4.41 6.27
C ALA A 141 -20.34 -5.62 5.34
N GLU A 142 -19.40 -5.51 4.40
CA GLU A 142 -19.01 -6.60 3.50
C GLU A 142 -18.37 -7.78 4.26
N ALA A 143 -17.52 -7.52 5.25
CA ALA A 143 -16.92 -8.54 6.10
C ALA A 143 -17.98 -9.26 6.96
N TRP A 144 -18.93 -8.52 7.54
CA TRP A 144 -20.04 -9.10 8.28
C TRP A 144 -20.96 -9.95 7.41
N LEU A 145 -21.29 -9.47 6.20
CA LEU A 145 -22.10 -10.22 5.24
C LEU A 145 -21.42 -11.52 4.83
N SER A 146 -20.13 -11.48 4.50
CA SER A 146 -19.38 -12.67 4.11
C SER A 146 -19.24 -13.69 5.25
N LEU A 147 -19.02 -13.24 6.50
CA LEU A 147 -19.04 -14.12 7.67
C LEU A 147 -20.43 -14.72 7.92
N SER A 148 -21.50 -13.94 7.78
CA SER A 148 -22.86 -14.43 7.97
C SER A 148 -23.24 -15.49 6.93
N LEU A 149 -22.84 -15.31 5.66
CA LEU A 149 -23.04 -16.29 4.59
C LEU A 149 -22.23 -17.57 4.82
N ALA A 150 -20.99 -17.45 5.32
CA ALA A 150 -20.16 -18.61 5.64
C ALA A 150 -20.72 -19.42 6.82
N MET A 151 -21.36 -18.77 7.80
CA MET A 151 -22.01 -19.45 8.94
C MET A 151 -23.40 -20.00 8.58
N ALA A 152 -24.11 -19.42 7.62
CA ALA A 152 -25.42 -19.89 7.18
C ALA A 152 -25.36 -21.03 6.16
N GLY A 153 -24.20 -21.24 5.52
CA GLY A 153 -23.97 -22.31 4.56
C GLY A 153 -23.29 -23.57 5.13
N GLY A 154 -23.13 -23.66 6.46
CA GLY A 154 -22.50 -24.78 7.17
C GLY A 154 -23.49 -25.69 7.88
#